data_AF-A0A1V5VF92-F1
#
_entry.id   AF-A0A1V5VF92-F1
#
_cell.length_a   1.000
_cell.length_b   1.000
_cell.length_c   1.000
_cell.angle_alpha   90.00
_cell.angle_beta   90.00
_cell.angle_gamma   90.00
#
_symmetry.space_group_name_H-M   'P 1'
#
loop_
_entity.id
_entity.type
_entity.pdbx_description
1 polymer ?
#
loop_
_entity_poly.entity_id
_entity_poly.type
_entity_poly.pdbx_seq_one_letter_code
_entity_poly.pdbx_strand_id
1 'polypeptide(L)'
;MKYVSCFLSVCLILMKVSTCNAAEFFGVAPKGSPSIISYGWDGFVLGAMLGTSAGYLKYLDSDKEKDIVLGAAYGSVVGTVGGIALGVMDSSKGKKGYGSIILRDMRLGGQLGLAVGGVIGLASCLSSDDWSDFGRAPAWGYIGGAVVGLGIAFYEGPRLVERQESGSIHPQAIIMADSHSKLFPGIGAVARF
;
A
#
# COMPACT_ATOMS: atom_id res chain seq x y z
N MET A 1 -1.29 -20.27 -15.50
CA MET A 1 -0.86 -20.22 -14.07
C MET A 1 0.65 -20.08 -13.80
N LYS A 2 1.59 -20.79 -14.44
CA LYS A 2 3.05 -20.68 -14.14
C LYS A 2 3.63 -19.25 -14.33
N TYR A 3 3.13 -18.51 -15.32
CA TYR A 3 3.61 -17.16 -15.64
C TYR A 3 3.16 -16.10 -14.62
N VAL A 4 1.98 -16.27 -14.01
CA VAL A 4 1.44 -15.33 -13.02
C VAL A 4 2.26 -15.37 -11.72
N SER A 5 2.66 -16.56 -11.27
CA SER A 5 3.47 -16.73 -10.06
C SER A 5 4.89 -16.16 -10.24
N CYS A 6 5.47 -16.31 -11.43
CA CYS A 6 6.79 -15.74 -11.74
C CYS A 6 6.74 -14.21 -11.81
N PHE A 7 5.71 -13.64 -12.44
CA PHE A 7 5.53 -12.19 -12.53
C PHE A 7 5.33 -11.54 -11.15
N LEU A 8 4.53 -12.16 -10.29
CA LEU A 8 4.28 -11.65 -8.93
C LEU A 8 5.55 -11.67 -8.07
N SER A 9 6.35 -12.73 -8.17
CA SER A 9 7.63 -12.86 -7.46
C SER A 9 8.65 -11.82 -7.91
N VAL A 10 8.79 -11.60 -9.23
CA VAL A 10 9.71 -10.60 -9.79
C VAL A 10 9.28 -9.17 -9.40
N CYS A 11 7.97 -8.87 -9.42
CA CYS A 11 7.47 -7.56 -8.98
C CYS A 11 7.76 -7.29 -7.49
N LEU A 12 7.54 -8.28 -6.61
CA LEU A 12 7.84 -8.17 -5.18
C LEU A 12 9.34 -7.96 -4.91
N ILE A 13 10.22 -8.60 -5.69
CA ILE A 13 11.66 -8.43 -5.59
C ILE A 13 12.09 -7.03 -6.07
N LEU A 14 11.57 -6.56 -7.21
CA LEU A 14 11.87 -5.23 -7.75
C LEU A 14 11.42 -4.09 -6.82
N MET A 15 10.31 -4.27 -6.09
CA MET A 15 9.84 -3.29 -5.11
C MET A 15 10.76 -3.15 -3.89
N LYS A 16 11.43 -4.24 -3.45
CA LYS A 16 12.40 -4.16 -2.35
C LYS A 16 13.71 -3.48 -2.74
N VAL A 17 14.12 -3.61 -4.00
CA VAL A 17 15.41 -3.06 -4.48
C VAL A 17 15.34 -1.56 -4.72
N SER A 18 14.21 -1.02 -5.18
CA SER A 18 14.09 0.40 -5.54
C SER A 18 14.16 1.36 -4.33
N THR A 19 13.84 0.91 -3.12
CA THR A 19 13.81 1.78 -1.93
C THR A 19 15.18 2.02 -1.29
N CYS A 20 16.22 1.28 -1.66
CA CYS A 20 17.53 1.37 -0.99
C CYS A 20 18.49 2.40 -1.60
N ASN A 21 18.35 2.81 -2.87
CA ASN A 21 19.41 3.59 -3.56
C ASN A 21 19.12 5.08 -3.76
N ALA A 22 17.91 5.57 -3.44
CA ALA A 22 17.58 6.98 -3.65
C ALA A 22 18.31 7.93 -2.67
N ALA A 23 18.66 7.45 -1.48
CA ALA A 23 19.31 8.26 -0.44
C ALA A 23 20.77 8.61 -0.77
N GLU A 24 21.46 7.79 -1.57
CA GLU A 24 22.85 8.07 -1.98
C GLU A 24 22.95 9.20 -3.00
N PHE A 25 21.99 9.29 -3.93
CA PHE A 25 22.04 10.29 -5.01
C PHE A 25 21.50 11.67 -4.61
N PHE A 26 20.49 11.73 -3.75
CA PHE A 26 19.81 13.00 -3.40
C PHE A 26 20.13 13.52 -2.00
N GLY A 27 20.96 12.80 -1.24
CA GLY A 27 21.24 13.09 0.17
C GLY A 27 20.09 12.71 1.09
N VAL A 28 20.33 12.80 2.40
CA VAL A 28 19.32 12.48 3.41
C VAL A 28 18.25 13.58 3.41
N ALA A 29 17.06 13.27 2.91
CA ALA A 29 15.94 14.20 2.96
C ALA A 29 15.69 14.67 4.40
N PRO A 30 15.45 15.98 4.65
CA PRO A 30 15.19 16.46 6.00
C PRO A 30 14.01 15.71 6.61
N LYS A 31 14.17 15.20 7.84
CA LYS A 31 13.14 14.41 8.53
C LYS A 31 11.81 15.18 8.52
N GLY A 32 10.78 14.60 7.88
CA GLY A 32 9.44 15.18 7.80
C GLY A 32 9.13 15.95 6.51
N SER A 33 10.08 16.09 5.58
CA SER A 33 9.81 16.73 4.28
C SER A 33 8.94 15.83 3.40
N PRO A 34 7.85 16.35 2.79
CA PRO A 34 7.08 15.61 1.81
C PRO A 34 7.89 15.45 0.52
N SER A 35 7.95 14.23 -0.01
CA SER A 35 8.55 13.94 -1.32
C SER A 35 7.45 13.56 -2.30
N ILE A 36 7.21 14.39 -3.32
CA ILE A 36 6.19 14.14 -4.35
C ILE A 36 6.40 12.76 -5.00
N ILE A 37 7.66 12.38 -5.25
CA ILE A 37 8.02 11.08 -5.82
C ILE A 37 7.61 9.94 -4.89
N SER A 38 7.83 10.09 -3.57
CA SER A 38 7.40 9.08 -2.59
C SER A 38 5.89 8.87 -2.63
N TYR A 39 5.11 9.95 -2.75
CA TYR A 39 3.65 9.82 -2.87
C TYR A 39 3.25 9.20 -4.19
N GLY A 40 3.93 9.53 -5.28
CA GLY A 40 3.71 8.89 -6.58
C GLY A 40 3.96 7.38 -6.51
N TRP A 41 4.98 6.94 -5.77
CA TRP A 41 5.26 5.52 -5.54
C TRP A 41 4.23 4.85 -4.63
N ASP A 42 3.87 5.47 -3.50
CA ASP A 42 2.84 4.94 -2.61
C ASP A 42 1.49 4.83 -3.35
N GLY A 43 1.16 5.84 -4.15
CA GLY A 43 -0.01 5.85 -5.03
C GLY A 43 0.07 4.79 -6.13
N PHE A 44 1.22 4.62 -6.79
CA PHE A 44 1.45 3.56 -7.78
C PHE A 44 1.16 2.19 -7.19
N VAL A 45 1.75 1.87 -6.02
CA VAL A 45 1.61 0.57 -5.37
C VAL A 45 0.16 0.33 -4.94
N LEU A 46 -0.46 1.30 -4.28
CA LEU A 46 -1.85 1.21 -3.84
C LEU A 46 -2.80 1.02 -5.04
N GLY A 47 -2.60 1.81 -6.10
CA GLY A 47 -3.36 1.73 -7.33
C GLY A 47 -3.18 0.40 -8.05
N ALA A 48 -1.95 -0.11 -8.15
CA ALA A 48 -1.66 -1.41 -8.75
C ALA A 48 -2.38 -2.53 -8.01
N MET A 49 -2.37 -2.50 -6.66
CA MET A 49 -3.06 -3.49 -5.84
C MET A 49 -4.57 -3.39 -5.99
N LEU A 50 -5.17 -2.20 -5.87
CA LEU A 50 -6.62 -1.99 -6.09
C LEU A 50 -7.05 -2.43 -7.49
N GLY A 51 -6.26 -2.06 -8.50
CA GLY A 51 -6.47 -2.42 -9.88
C GLY A 51 -6.36 -3.93 -10.11
N THR A 52 -5.39 -4.60 -9.49
CA THR A 52 -5.25 -6.06 -9.54
C THR A 52 -6.45 -6.74 -8.89
N SER A 53 -6.90 -6.26 -7.72
CA SER A 53 -8.09 -6.80 -7.05
C SER A 53 -9.34 -6.64 -7.91
N ALA A 54 -9.58 -5.47 -8.50
CA ALA A 54 -10.72 -5.24 -9.38
C ALA A 54 -10.62 -6.06 -10.69
N GLY A 55 -9.44 -6.12 -11.30
CA GLY A 55 -9.17 -6.92 -12.49
C GLY A 55 -9.33 -8.41 -12.24
N TYR A 56 -8.98 -8.89 -11.04
CA TYR A 56 -9.19 -10.27 -10.61
C TYR A 56 -10.68 -10.60 -10.48
N LEU A 57 -11.48 -9.71 -9.88
CA LEU A 57 -12.93 -9.91 -9.81
C LEU A 57 -13.55 -9.98 -11.21
N LYS A 58 -13.14 -9.11 -12.12
CA LYS A 58 -13.59 -9.15 -13.52
C LYS A 58 -13.11 -10.39 -14.28
N TYR A 59 -11.92 -10.89 -13.95
CA TYR A 59 -11.40 -12.15 -14.49
C TYR A 59 -12.32 -13.32 -14.09
N LEU A 60 -12.79 -13.38 -12.85
CA LEU A 60 -13.71 -14.44 -12.41
C LEU A 60 -15.03 -14.46 -13.21
N ASP A 61 -15.48 -13.30 -13.69
CA ASP A 61 -16.74 -13.20 -14.44
C ASP A 61 -16.57 -13.44 -15.95
N SER A 62 -15.38 -13.17 -16.50
CA SER A 62 -15.14 -13.16 -17.95
C SER A 62 -14.13 -14.19 -18.45
N ASP A 63 -13.40 -14.84 -17.55
CA ASP A 63 -12.32 -15.80 -17.77
C ASP A 63 -11.19 -15.29 -18.68
N LYS A 64 -10.96 -13.96 -18.67
CA LYS A 64 -9.94 -13.29 -19.49
C LYS A 64 -8.74 -12.87 -18.64
N GLU A 65 -7.64 -13.61 -18.72
CA GLU A 65 -6.42 -13.34 -17.94
C GLU A 65 -5.92 -11.88 -18.07
N LYS A 66 -6.13 -11.26 -19.24
CA LYS A 66 -5.75 -9.87 -19.50
C LYS A 66 -6.42 -8.85 -18.57
N ASP A 67 -7.58 -9.16 -17.99
CA ASP A 67 -8.29 -8.21 -17.12
C ASP A 67 -7.54 -7.95 -15.82
N ILE A 68 -6.78 -8.91 -15.30
CA ILE A 68 -5.91 -8.72 -14.12
C ILE A 68 -4.79 -7.73 -14.45
N VAL A 69 -4.10 -7.97 -15.57
CA VAL A 69 -2.95 -7.15 -16.00
C VAL A 69 -3.39 -5.74 -16.36
N LEU A 70 -4.50 -5.61 -17.09
CA LEU A 70 -5.08 -4.31 -17.43
C LEU A 70 -5.55 -3.59 -16.17
N GLY A 71 -6.21 -4.30 -15.24
CA GLY A 71 -6.62 -3.73 -13.96
C GLY A 71 -5.43 -3.16 -13.19
N ALA A 72 -4.36 -3.93 -13.03
CA ALA A 72 -3.13 -3.49 -12.37
C ALA A 72 -2.50 -2.28 -13.08
N ALA A 73 -2.41 -2.31 -14.41
CA ALA A 73 -1.86 -1.21 -15.21
C ALA A 73 -2.67 0.08 -15.04
N TYR A 74 -3.98 0.05 -15.28
CA TYR A 74 -4.86 1.21 -15.10
C TYR A 74 -4.85 1.71 -13.66
N GLY A 75 -4.96 0.79 -12.70
CA GLY A 75 -4.93 1.13 -11.29
C GLY A 75 -3.62 1.82 -10.90
N SER A 76 -2.48 1.32 -11.38
CA SER A 76 -1.17 1.91 -11.10
C SER A 76 -1.03 3.33 -11.66
N VAL A 77 -1.49 3.57 -12.89
CA VAL A 77 -1.46 4.91 -13.50
C VAL A 77 -2.35 5.88 -12.73
N VAL A 78 -3.60 5.51 -12.46
CA VAL A 78 -4.54 6.34 -11.68
C VAL A 78 -4.00 6.59 -10.27
N GLY A 79 -3.44 5.56 -9.64
CA GLY A 79 -2.83 5.64 -8.33
C GLY A 79 -1.62 6.56 -8.29
N THR A 80 -0.70 6.49 -9.27
CA THR A 80 0.44 7.41 -9.39
C THR A 80 -0.03 8.84 -9.56
N VAL A 81 -1.00 9.10 -10.43
CA VAL A 81 -1.55 10.45 -10.64
C VAL A 81 -2.17 10.98 -9.35
N GLY A 82 -2.98 10.17 -8.66
CA GLY A 82 -3.57 10.54 -7.37
C GLY A 82 -2.51 10.78 -6.29
N GLY A 83 -1.49 9.94 -6.22
CA GLY A 83 -0.35 10.08 -5.31
C GLY A 83 0.42 11.38 -5.55
N ILE A 84 0.81 11.64 -6.80
CA ILE A 84 1.51 12.89 -7.17
C ILE A 84 0.64 14.11 -6.82
N ALA A 85 -0.65 14.08 -7.12
CA ALA A 85 -1.56 15.19 -6.79
C ALA A 85 -1.59 15.47 -5.28
N LEU A 86 -1.74 14.43 -4.45
CA LEU A 86 -1.66 14.54 -2.99
C LEU A 86 -0.29 15.05 -2.52
N GLY A 87 0.79 14.56 -3.15
CA GLY A 87 2.15 14.99 -2.85
C GLY A 87 2.37 16.47 -3.15
N VAL A 88 1.87 16.98 -4.27
CA VAL A 88 1.92 18.41 -4.64
C VAL A 88 1.13 19.26 -3.63
N MET A 89 -0.07 18.81 -3.24
CA MET A 89 -0.89 19.50 -2.24
C MET A 89 -0.17 19.63 -0.90
N ASP A 90 0.48 18.57 -0.42
CA ASP A 90 1.21 18.59 0.85
C ASP A 90 2.54 19.37 0.73
N SER A 91 3.27 19.21 -0.38
CA SER A 91 4.48 19.98 -0.66
C SER A 91 4.24 21.48 -0.72
N SER A 92 3.06 21.94 -1.19
CA SER A 92 2.71 23.37 -1.20
C SER A 92 2.64 23.99 0.20
N LYS A 93 2.40 23.18 1.23
CA LYS A 93 2.35 23.59 2.65
C LYS A 93 3.71 23.44 3.35
N GLY A 94 4.74 22.94 2.66
CA GLY A 94 6.08 22.75 3.19
C GLY A 94 6.21 21.64 4.25
N LYS A 95 5.17 20.82 4.46
CA LYS A 95 5.11 19.77 5.49
C LYS A 95 4.35 18.56 4.97
N LYS A 96 4.67 17.35 5.47
CA LYS A 96 3.80 16.19 5.26
C LYS A 96 2.43 16.50 5.86
N GLY A 97 1.39 16.38 5.04
CA GLY A 97 0.03 16.73 5.40
C GLY A 97 -0.90 15.54 5.26
N TYR A 98 -2.14 15.86 4.89
CA TYR A 98 -3.25 14.92 4.81
C TYR A 98 -3.03 13.82 3.79
N GLY A 99 -2.32 14.11 2.70
CA GLY A 99 -2.13 13.14 1.63
C GLY A 99 -1.36 11.90 2.09
N SER A 100 -0.34 12.08 2.94
CA SER A 100 0.41 10.92 3.49
C SER A 100 -0.44 10.05 4.40
N ILE A 101 -1.36 10.64 5.16
CA ILE A 101 -2.27 9.92 6.05
C ILE A 101 -3.26 9.11 5.21
N ILE A 102 -3.83 9.72 4.17
CA ILE A 102 -4.74 9.05 3.24
C ILE A 102 -4.09 7.83 2.59
N LEU A 103 -2.91 8.00 1.96
CA LEU A 103 -2.23 6.88 1.29
C LEU A 103 -1.85 5.77 2.27
N ARG A 104 -1.40 6.14 3.48
CA ARG A 104 -1.03 5.19 4.53
C ARG A 104 -2.24 4.38 4.99
N ASP A 105 -3.34 5.04 5.34
CA ASP A 105 -4.49 4.38 5.95
C ASP A 105 -5.29 3.58 4.92
N MET A 106 -5.37 4.04 3.67
CA MET A 106 -5.86 3.21 2.55
C MET A 106 -5.02 1.95 2.38
N ARG A 107 -3.68 2.05 2.40
CA ARG A 107 -2.79 0.90 2.26
C ARG A 107 -2.94 -0.08 3.42
N LEU A 108 -2.95 0.42 4.65
CA LEU A 108 -3.12 -0.41 5.86
C LEU A 108 -4.52 -1.06 5.89
N GLY A 109 -5.56 -0.29 5.61
CA GLY A 109 -6.93 -0.79 5.51
C GLY A 109 -7.05 -1.86 4.44
N GLY A 110 -6.47 -1.65 3.25
CA GLY A 110 -6.43 -2.64 2.19
C GLY A 110 -5.69 -3.92 2.59
N GLN A 111 -4.51 -3.81 3.19
CA GLN A 111 -3.74 -4.97 3.67
C GLN A 111 -4.50 -5.77 4.73
N LEU A 112 -5.14 -5.08 5.69
CA LEU A 112 -5.97 -5.72 6.70
C LEU A 112 -7.18 -6.41 6.06
N GLY A 113 -7.86 -5.73 5.14
CA GLY A 113 -9.00 -6.27 4.42
C GLY A 113 -8.63 -7.49 3.56
N LEU A 114 -7.46 -7.49 2.93
CA LEU A 114 -6.93 -8.66 2.21
C LEU A 114 -6.66 -9.83 3.17
N ALA A 115 -6.07 -9.58 4.33
CA ALA A 115 -5.81 -10.63 5.32
C ALA A 115 -7.11 -11.25 5.83
N VAL A 116 -8.09 -10.41 6.20
CA VAL A 116 -9.42 -10.87 6.67
C VAL A 116 -10.16 -11.59 5.56
N GLY A 117 -10.20 -11.02 4.35
CA GLY A 117 -10.83 -11.65 3.18
C GLY A 117 -10.16 -12.97 2.80
N GLY A 118 -8.84 -13.08 2.93
CA GLY A 118 -8.11 -14.33 2.69
C GLY A 118 -8.46 -15.42 3.69
N VAL A 119 -8.62 -15.08 4.98
CA VAL A 119 -9.08 -16.03 6.00
C VAL A 119 -10.52 -16.49 5.72
N ILE A 120 -11.41 -15.56 5.36
CA ILE A 120 -12.80 -15.89 5.00
C ILE A 120 -12.86 -16.76 3.75
N GLY A 121 -12.08 -16.44 2.72
CA GLY A 121 -11.99 -17.22 1.49
C GLY A 121 -11.47 -18.62 1.75
N LEU A 122 -10.42 -18.76 2.56
CA LEU A 122 -9.88 -20.06 2.95
C LEU A 122 -10.92 -20.91 3.71
N ALA A 123 -11.62 -20.30 4.68
CA ALA A 123 -12.69 -20.98 5.41
C ALA A 123 -13.83 -21.42 4.48
N SER A 124 -14.18 -20.59 3.50
CA SER A 124 -15.23 -20.88 2.51
C SER A 124 -14.83 -22.07 1.63
N CYS A 125 -13.63 -22.08 1.07
CA CYS A 125 -13.13 -23.20 0.25
C CYS A 125 -13.11 -24.54 1.01
N LEU A 126 -12.78 -24.52 2.31
CA LEU A 126 -12.81 -25.73 3.15
C LEU A 126 -14.23 -26.27 3.38
N SER A 127 -15.26 -25.46 3.10
CA SER A 127 -16.67 -25.81 3.30
C SER A 127 -17.45 -26.07 2.00
N SER A 128 -17.06 -25.45 0.87
CA SER A 128 -17.83 -25.46 -0.38
C SER A 128 -17.22 -26.29 -1.52
N ASP A 129 -16.01 -26.86 -1.34
CA ASP A 129 -15.19 -27.50 -2.40
C ASP A 129 -14.93 -26.62 -3.64
N ASP A 130 -15.38 -25.35 -3.65
CA ASP A 130 -15.14 -24.39 -4.71
C ASP A 130 -13.94 -23.50 -4.39
N TRP A 131 -12.94 -23.55 -5.27
CA TRP A 131 -11.71 -22.76 -5.15
C TRP A 131 -11.86 -21.33 -5.68
N SER A 132 -12.96 -20.99 -6.34
CA SER A 132 -13.22 -19.64 -6.87
C SER A 132 -13.32 -18.58 -5.76
N ASP A 133 -13.83 -18.98 -4.59
CA ASP A 133 -13.99 -18.11 -3.42
C ASP A 133 -12.66 -17.72 -2.77
N PHE A 134 -11.60 -18.53 -2.96
CA PHE A 134 -10.29 -18.29 -2.36
C PHE A 134 -9.70 -16.94 -2.76
N GLY A 135 -9.84 -16.57 -4.03
CA GLY A 135 -9.33 -15.28 -4.52
C GLY A 135 -10.37 -14.16 -4.49
N ARG A 136 -11.67 -14.48 -4.58
CA ARG A 136 -12.75 -13.49 -4.61
C ARG A 136 -12.83 -12.72 -3.29
N ALA A 137 -12.79 -13.43 -2.16
CA ALA A 137 -12.88 -12.83 -0.84
C ALA A 137 -11.73 -11.85 -0.51
N PRO A 138 -10.43 -12.20 -0.70
CA PRO A 138 -9.34 -11.24 -0.47
C PRO A 138 -9.34 -10.07 -1.45
N ALA A 139 -9.79 -10.25 -2.69
CA ALA A 139 -9.91 -9.15 -3.66
C ALA A 139 -10.93 -8.11 -3.20
N TRP A 140 -12.14 -8.55 -2.81
CA TRP A 140 -13.14 -7.65 -2.20
C TRP A 140 -12.67 -7.09 -0.86
N GLY A 141 -12.01 -7.91 -0.05
CA GLY A 141 -11.42 -7.51 1.22
C GLY A 141 -10.43 -6.35 1.06
N TYR A 142 -9.52 -6.43 0.09
CA TYR A 142 -8.56 -5.35 -0.18
C TYR A 142 -9.26 -4.05 -0.61
N ILE A 143 -10.22 -4.13 -1.54
CA ILE A 143 -10.97 -2.97 -2.02
C ILE A 143 -11.76 -2.33 -0.87
N GLY A 144 -12.56 -3.12 -0.15
CA GLY A 144 -13.36 -2.64 0.97
C GLY A 144 -12.50 -2.08 2.10
N GLY A 145 -11.42 -2.77 2.45
CA GLY A 145 -10.46 -2.31 3.44
C GLY A 145 -9.81 -0.98 3.08
N ALA A 146 -9.43 -0.78 1.82
CA ALA A 146 -8.86 0.48 1.35
C ALA A 146 -9.88 1.63 1.40
N VAL A 147 -11.15 1.38 1.06
CA VAL A 147 -12.24 2.36 1.19
C VAL A 147 -12.49 2.73 2.65
N VAL A 148 -12.51 1.75 3.56
CA VAL A 148 -12.63 2.02 5.01
C VAL A 148 -11.43 2.82 5.50
N GLY A 149 -10.22 2.46 5.08
CA GLY A 149 -8.99 3.19 5.39
C GLY A 149 -9.02 4.65 4.92
N LEU A 150 -9.58 4.91 3.74
CA LEU A 150 -9.82 6.27 3.25
C LEU A 150 -10.80 7.04 4.15
N GLY A 151 -11.88 6.40 4.58
CA GLY A 151 -12.85 7.01 5.51
C GLY A 151 -12.22 7.37 6.86
N ILE A 152 -11.40 6.47 7.41
CA ILE A 152 -10.63 6.74 8.65
C ILE A 152 -9.67 7.90 8.43
N ALA A 153 -8.94 7.93 7.31
CA ALA A 153 -8.03 9.02 7.00
C ALA A 153 -8.71 10.38 6.93
N PHE A 154 -9.91 10.46 6.34
CA PHE A 154 -10.67 11.71 6.30
C PHE A 154 -11.15 12.15 7.69
N TYR A 155 -11.49 11.19 8.56
CA TYR A 155 -11.92 11.49 9.92
C TYR A 155 -10.76 11.90 10.84
N GLU A 156 -9.62 11.21 10.77
CA GLU A 156 -8.47 11.44 11.66
C GLU A 156 -7.49 12.49 11.12
N GLY A 157 -7.41 12.63 9.80
CA GLY A 157 -6.47 13.53 9.11
C GLY A 157 -6.42 14.94 9.70
N PRO A 158 -7.57 15.62 9.91
CA PRO A 158 -7.55 16.98 10.45
C PRO A 158 -6.95 17.09 11.84
N ARG A 159 -7.30 16.14 12.71
CA ARG A 159 -6.85 16.12 14.09
C ARG A 159 -5.35 15.85 14.19
N LEU A 160 -4.83 15.01 13.30
CA LEU A 160 -3.41 14.66 13.27
C LEU A 160 -2.54 15.81 12.75
N VAL A 161 -3.00 16.50 11.70
CA VAL A 161 -2.28 17.67 11.17
C VAL A 161 -2.26 18.82 12.18
N GLU A 162 -3.39 19.11 12.82
CA GLU A 162 -3.48 20.16 13.85
C GLU A 162 -2.56 19.87 15.05
N ARG A 163 -2.51 18.63 15.53
CA ARG A 163 -1.58 18.22 16.61
C ARG A 163 -0.11 18.38 16.23
N GLN A 164 0.24 18.14 14.97
CA GLN A 164 1.60 18.31 14.48
C GLN A 164 2.00 19.81 14.42
N GLU A 165 1.05 20.70 14.14
CA GLU A 165 1.28 22.14 14.14
C GLU A 165 1.35 22.75 15.54
N SER A 166 0.59 22.21 16.50
CA SER A 166 0.57 22.68 17.90
C SER A 166 1.85 22.35 18.69
N GLY A 167 2.84 21.66 18.11
CA GLY A 167 4.12 21.36 18.76
C GLY A 167 4.03 20.40 19.96
N SER A 168 2.85 19.85 20.27
CA SER A 168 2.61 18.98 21.44
C SER A 168 3.05 17.53 21.24
N ILE A 169 3.64 17.19 20.08
CA ILE A 169 4.19 15.84 19.84
C ILE A 169 5.69 15.86 20.15
N HIS A 170 6.05 15.36 21.33
CA HIS A 170 7.40 14.83 21.53
C HIS A 170 7.59 13.66 20.55
N PRO A 171 8.64 13.67 19.70
CA PRO A 171 8.84 12.70 18.61
C PRO A 171 9.07 11.24 19.05
N GLN A 172 8.89 10.94 20.34
CA GLN A 172 9.11 9.62 20.93
C GLN A 172 7.87 8.70 20.83
N ALA A 173 6.67 9.24 20.58
CA ALA A 173 5.45 8.42 20.45
C ALA A 173 5.15 7.94 19.02
N ILE A 174 5.81 8.47 17.99
CA ILE A 174 5.72 8.01 16.59
C ILE A 174 6.78 6.91 16.31
N ILE A 175 7.37 6.32 17.35
CA ILE A 175 8.19 5.12 17.25
C ILE A 175 7.29 3.87 17.26
N MET A 176 6.30 3.83 16.36
CA MET A 176 5.93 2.57 15.70
C MET A 176 6.60 2.44 14.33
N ALA A 177 7.20 3.52 13.82
CA ALA A 177 8.00 3.51 12.60
C ALA A 177 9.29 2.67 12.71
N ASP A 178 9.70 2.26 13.92
CA ASP A 178 10.91 1.45 14.16
C ASP A 178 10.60 0.05 14.72
N SER A 179 9.33 -0.33 14.83
CA SER A 179 8.98 -1.68 15.33
C SER A 179 9.35 -2.78 14.32
N HIS A 180 9.39 -2.46 13.02
CA HIS A 180 9.84 -3.40 11.99
C HIS A 180 11.35 -3.72 12.04
N SER A 181 12.19 -2.84 12.61
CA SER A 181 13.63 -3.13 12.76
C SER A 181 13.93 -4.00 13.99
N LYS A 182 12.99 -4.07 14.97
CA LYS A 182 13.16 -4.84 16.21
C LYS A 182 12.29 -6.08 16.33
N LEU A 183 11.27 -6.27 15.48
CA LEU A 183 10.42 -7.47 15.50
C LEU A 183 11.11 -8.73 14.95
N PHE A 184 12.21 -8.59 14.19
CA PHE A 184 13.02 -9.73 13.71
C PHE A 184 14.52 -9.45 13.82
N PRO A 185 15.14 -9.60 15.01
CA PRO A 185 16.58 -9.43 15.19
C PRO A 185 17.43 -10.44 14.38
N GLY A 186 16.82 -11.47 13.79
CA GLY A 186 17.52 -12.56 13.09
C GLY A 186 17.94 -12.28 11.64
N ILE A 187 17.45 -11.23 10.98
CA ILE A 187 17.77 -10.99 9.54
C ILE A 187 18.95 -10.01 9.37
N GLY A 188 19.31 -9.24 10.40
CA GLY A 188 20.44 -8.30 10.37
C GLY A 188 21.82 -8.96 10.33
N ALA A 189 21.93 -10.26 10.61
CA ALA A 189 23.21 -10.97 10.65
C ALA A 189 23.69 -11.47 9.27
N VAL A 190 22.83 -11.48 8.25
CA VAL A 190 23.18 -12.02 6.91
C VAL A 190 23.71 -10.93 5.96
N ALA A 191 23.58 -9.65 6.31
CA ALA A 191 24.07 -8.52 5.50
C ALA A 191 25.55 -8.14 5.77
N ARG A 192 26.34 -9.03 6.40
CA ARG A 192 27.77 -8.82 6.68
C ARG A 192 28.70 -9.90 6.09
N PHE A 193 28.23 -10.64 5.10
CA PHE A 193 29.08 -11.47 4.23
C PHE A 193 28.76 -11.19 2.77
#